data_AF-A0A2N4YBC9-F1
#
_entry.id   AF-A0A2N4YBC9-F1
#
_cell.length_a   1.000
_cell.length_b   1.000
_cell.length_c   1.000
_cell.angle_alpha   90.00
_cell.angle_beta   90.00
_cell.angle_gamma   90.00
#
_symmetry.space_group_name_H-M   'P 1'
#
loop_
_entity.id
_entity.type
_entity.pdbx_description
1 polymer ?
#
loop_
_entity_poly.entity_id
_entity_poly.type
_entity_poly.pdbx_seq_one_letter_code
_entity_poly.pdbx_strand_id
1 'polypeptide(L)'
;MLSCKEVAERASALIDRELGMFDLLQMRLHLAMCKGCDAFIRQMRTTRDLTAAVPVADDERSDEVDGRITAILAQLHDGKQTGH
;
A
#
# COMPACT_ATOMS: atom_id res chain seq x y z
N MET A 1 1.70 3.28 -26.90
CA MET A 1 0.45 3.44 -26.13
C MET A 1 0.45 2.32 -25.10
N LEU A 2 0.26 2.65 -23.82
CA LEU A 2 0.12 1.63 -22.78
C LEU A 2 -1.19 0.86 -22.98
N SER A 3 -1.16 -0.43 -22.69
CA SER A 3 -2.35 -1.26 -22.49
C SER A 3 -2.97 -1.01 -21.11
N CYS A 4 -4.26 -1.32 -20.95
CA CYS A 4 -4.92 -1.19 -19.65
C CYS A 4 -4.22 -2.03 -18.55
N LYS A 5 -3.62 -3.16 -18.93
CA LYS A 5 -2.85 -4.01 -18.01
C LYS A 5 -1.60 -3.29 -17.50
N GLU A 6 -0.82 -2.69 -18.41
CA GLU A 6 0.38 -1.93 -18.03
C GLU A 6 0.04 -0.71 -17.17
N VAL A 7 -1.12 -0.07 -17.40
CA VAL A 7 -1.60 1.01 -16.53
C VAL A 7 -1.93 0.50 -15.14
N ALA A 8 -2.58 -0.66 -15.02
CA ALA A 8 -2.88 -1.27 -13.74
C ALA A 8 -1.62 -1.66 -12.96
N GLU A 9 -0.61 -2.22 -13.65
CA GLU A 9 0.69 -2.59 -13.04
C GLU A 9 1.46 -1.36 -12.54
N ARG A 10 1.33 -0.21 -13.22
CA ARG A 10 2.01 1.06 -12.86
C ARG A 10 1.18 1.99 -11.99
N ALA A 11 -0.03 1.57 -11.61
CA ALA A 11 -0.99 2.42 -10.89
C ALA A 11 -0.48 2.86 -9.52
N SER A 12 0.13 1.95 -8.76
CA SER A 12 0.70 2.27 -7.45
C SER A 12 1.83 3.30 -7.57
N ALA A 13 2.78 3.07 -8.48
CA ALA A 13 3.88 4.00 -8.73
C ALA A 13 3.38 5.40 -9.17
N LEU A 14 2.28 5.50 -9.91
CA LEU A 14 1.65 6.79 -10.21
C LEU A 14 1.14 7.49 -8.95
N ILE A 15 0.42 6.75 -8.12
CA ILE A 15 -0.25 7.27 -6.93
C ILE A 15 0.79 7.71 -5.89
N ASP A 16 1.88 6.95 -5.76
CA ASP A 16 2.99 7.22 -4.85
C ASP A 16 4.04 8.18 -5.42
N ARG A 17 3.86 8.63 -6.68
CA ARG A 17 4.72 9.60 -7.40
C ARG A 17 6.14 9.08 -7.66
N GLU A 18 6.27 7.78 -7.86
CA GLU A 18 7.54 7.08 -8.12
C GLU A 18 7.82 6.89 -9.62
N LEU A 19 6.95 7.40 -10.50
CA LEU A 19 7.14 7.33 -11.94
C LEU A 19 8.12 8.37 -12.47
N GLY A 20 8.93 7.97 -13.45
CA GLY A 20 9.70 8.90 -14.28
C GLY A 20 8.81 9.82 -15.13
N MET A 21 9.39 10.91 -15.60
CA MET A 21 8.65 11.97 -16.34
C MET A 21 7.98 11.46 -17.62
N PHE A 22 8.64 10.55 -18.35
CA PHE A 22 8.10 9.96 -19.57
C PHE A 22 6.92 9.01 -19.30
N ASP A 23 7.04 8.15 -18.28
CA ASP A 23 5.97 7.23 -17.90
C ASP A 23 4.74 7.98 -17.38
N LEU A 24 4.96 9.07 -16.64
CA LEU A 24 3.89 9.94 -16.19
C LEU A 24 3.10 10.54 -17.36
N LEU A 25 3.80 10.97 -18.42
CA LEU A 25 3.16 11.50 -19.63
C LEU A 25 2.36 10.42 -20.38
N GLN A 26 2.94 9.23 -20.56
CA GLN A 26 2.24 8.11 -21.21
C GLN A 26 0.98 7.69 -20.44
N MET A 27 1.06 7.66 -19.11
CA MET A 27 -0.09 7.37 -18.28
C MET A 27 -1.16 8.44 -18.39
N ARG A 28 -0.81 9.72 -18.29
CA ARG A 28 -1.76 10.83 -18.47
C ARG A 28 -2.48 10.75 -19.82
N LEU A 29 -1.75 10.44 -20.89
CA LEU A 29 -2.33 10.26 -22.22
C LEU A 29 -3.34 9.10 -22.22
N HIS A 30 -2.99 7.95 -21.64
CA HIS A 30 -3.89 6.80 -21.57
C HIS A 30 -5.15 7.09 -20.74
N LEU A 31 -5.02 7.70 -19.56
CA LEU A 31 -6.16 8.06 -18.71
C LEU A 31 -7.11 9.04 -19.42
N ALA A 32 -6.58 9.97 -20.23
CA ALA A 32 -7.41 10.89 -21.00
C ALA A 32 -8.25 10.18 -22.09
N MET A 33 -7.81 9.03 -22.60
CA MET A 33 -8.49 8.28 -23.66
C MET A 33 -9.35 7.12 -23.13
N CYS A 34 -8.99 6.54 -22.00
CA CYS A 34 -9.64 5.35 -21.44
C CYS A 34 -10.36 5.68 -20.12
N LYS A 35 -11.68 5.89 -20.21
CA LYS A 35 -12.55 6.15 -19.04
C LYS A 35 -12.48 5.06 -17.96
N GLY A 36 -12.29 3.80 -18.36
CA GLY A 36 -12.16 2.69 -17.42
C GLY A 36 -10.91 2.81 -16.55
N CYS A 37 -9.77 3.16 -17.16
CA CYS A 37 -8.53 3.39 -16.41
C CYS A 37 -8.61 4.66 -15.55
N ASP A 38 -9.28 5.72 -16.01
CA ASP A 38 -9.50 6.93 -15.20
C ASP A 38 -10.33 6.62 -13.93
N ALA A 39 -11.44 5.90 -14.09
CA ALA A 39 -12.29 5.47 -12.98
C ALA A 39 -11.53 4.56 -12.00
N PHE A 40 -10.74 3.61 -12.52
CA PHE A 40 -9.90 2.72 -11.72
C PHE A 40 -8.87 3.49 -10.87
N ILE A 41 -8.14 4.44 -11.48
CA ILE A 41 -7.15 5.24 -10.75
C ILE A 41 -7.82 6.16 -9.73
N ARG A 42 -8.98 6.72 -10.03
CA ARG A 42 -9.79 7.47 -9.06
C ARG A 42 -10.16 6.62 -7.85
N GLN A 43 -10.65 5.40 -8.07
CA GLN A 43 -10.98 4.48 -6.98
C GLN A 43 -9.75 4.18 -6.12
N MET A 44 -8.62 3.85 -6.73
CA MET A 44 -7.38 3.55 -5.99
C MET A 44 -6.89 4.74 -5.16
N ARG A 45 -6.99 5.97 -5.68
CA ARG A 45 -6.69 7.19 -4.91
C ARG A 45 -7.62 7.36 -3.72
N THR A 46 -8.93 7.17 -3.91
CA THR A 46 -9.88 7.20 -2.80
C THR A 46 -9.55 6.17 -1.73
N THR A 47 -9.22 4.93 -2.13
CA THR A 47 -8.79 3.90 -1.17
C THR A 47 -7.53 4.32 -0.41
N ARG A 48 -6.52 4.85 -1.10
CA ARG A 48 -5.30 5.37 -0.44
C ARG A 48 -5.61 6.49 0.54
N ASP A 49 -6.41 7.46 0.12
CA ASP A 49 -6.73 8.62 0.95
C ASP A 49 -7.54 8.20 2.18
N LEU A 50 -8.45 7.25 2.04
CA LEU A 50 -9.19 6.65 3.16
C LEU A 50 -8.24 5.94 4.13
N THR A 51 -7.33 5.10 3.63
CA THR A 51 -6.36 4.40 4.48
C THR A 51 -5.39 5.37 5.16
N ALA A 52 -4.95 6.41 4.46
CA ALA A 52 -4.07 7.45 5.01
C ALA A 52 -4.78 8.36 6.04
N ALA A 53 -6.10 8.50 5.94
CA ALA A 53 -6.91 9.26 6.88
C ALA A 53 -7.21 8.49 8.18
N VAL A 54 -6.94 7.18 8.23
CA VAL A 54 -6.98 6.44 9.49
C VAL A 54 -5.75 6.84 10.30
N PRO A 55 -5.89 7.53 11.44
CA PRO A 55 -4.76 7.73 12.33
C PRO A 55 -4.28 6.35 12.77
N VAL A 56 -3.00 6.06 12.53
CA VAL A 56 -2.33 5.00 13.27
C VAL A 56 -2.46 5.44 14.73
N ALA A 57 -3.24 4.68 15.52
CA ALA A 57 -3.53 5.04 16.89
C ALA A 57 -2.21 5.38 17.61
N ASP A 58 -2.20 6.51 18.30
CA ASP A 58 -1.04 7.11 18.99
C ASP A 58 -0.02 6.08 19.49
N ASP A 59 1.25 6.41 19.22
CA ASP A 59 2.53 5.74 19.55
C ASP A 59 2.47 4.90 20.83
N GLU A 60 1.86 5.41 21.91
CA GLU A 60 1.75 4.72 23.20
C GLU A 60 0.97 3.39 23.15
N ARG A 61 -0.10 3.32 22.35
CA ARG A 61 -0.90 2.08 22.21
C ARG A 61 -0.22 1.09 21.27
N SER A 62 0.58 1.57 20.33
CA SER A 62 1.37 0.73 19.42
C SER A 62 2.54 0.09 20.15
N ASP A 63 3.24 0.84 21.00
CA ASP A 63 4.36 0.34 21.81
C ASP A 63 3.93 -0.74 22.81
N GLU A 64 2.77 -0.55 23.46
CA GLU A 64 2.21 -1.58 24.35
C GLU A 64 1.84 -2.86 23.60
N VAL A 65 1.25 -2.72 22.41
CA VAL A 65 0.87 -3.85 21.56
C VAL A 65 2.12 -4.57 21.03
N ASP A 66 3.14 -3.84 20.59
CA ASP A 66 4.40 -4.41 20.11
C ASP A 66 5.13 -5.15 21.23
N GLY A 67 5.23 -4.54 22.42
CA GLY A 67 5.80 -5.20 23.60
C GLY A 67 5.06 -6.49 23.95
N ARG A 68 3.72 -6.49 23.85
CA ARG A 68 2.89 -7.67 24.09
C ARG A 68 3.10 -8.75 23.02
N ILE A 69 3.24 -8.38 21.74
CA ILE A 69 3.58 -9.32 20.66
C ILE A 69 4.94 -9.95 20.92
N THR A 70 5.96 -9.15 21.25
CA THR A 70 7.31 -9.66 21.58
C THR A 70 7.29 -10.64 22.75
N ALA A 71 6.55 -10.34 23.82
CA ALA A 71 6.44 -11.22 24.98
C ALA A 71 5.79 -12.57 24.65
N ILE A 72 4.74 -12.58 23.82
CA ILE A 72 4.09 -13.83 23.37
C ILE A 72 5.05 -14.66 22.51
N LEU A 73 5.78 -14.01 21.59
CA LEU A 73 6.75 -14.69 20.74
C LEU A 73 7.89 -15.32 21.55
N ALA A 74 8.37 -14.66 22.60
CA ALA A 74 9.38 -15.20 23.51
C ALA A 74 8.90 -16.45 24.24
N GLN A 75 7.67 -16.43 24.79
CA GLN A 75 7.08 -17.60 25.47
C GLN A 75 6.93 -18.81 24.55
N LEU A 76 6.55 -18.58 23.29
CA LEU A 76 6.47 -19.64 22.28
C LEU A 76 7.85 -20.19 21.89
N HIS A 77 8.89 -19.35 21.89
CA HIS A 77 10.25 -19.78 21.60
C HIS A 77 10.82 -20.65 22.72
N ASP A 78 10.62 -20.25 23.98
CA ASP A 78 11.06 -21.01 25.16
C ASP A 78 10.30 -22.35 25.28
N GLY A 79 8.98 -22.35 25.06
CA GLY A 79 8.17 -23.57 25.05
C GLY A 79 8.59 -24.56 23.96
N LYS A 80 9.16 -24.08 22.85
CA LYS A 80 9.70 -24.92 21.76
C LYS A 80 11.09 -25.47 22.09
N GLN A 81 11.87 -24.81 22.95
CA GLN A 81 13.19 -25.27 23.40
C GLN A 81 13.11 -26.26 24.57
N THR A 82 12.06 -26.20 25.39
CA THR A 82 11.82 -27.18 26.49
C THR A 82 11.20 -28.51 26.03
N GLY A 83 10.87 -28.65 24.75
CA GLY A 83 10.32 -29.87 24.15
C GLY A 83 11.36 -30.74 23.42
N HIS A 84 12.57 -30.89 23.99
CA HIS A 84 13.52 -31.93 23.58
C HIS A 84 13.47 -33.12 24.54
#